data_AF-A0A353T8U1-F1
#
_entry.id   AF-A0A353T8U1-F1
#
_cell.length_a   1.000
_cell.length_b   1.000
_cell.length_c   1.000
_cell.angle_alpha   90.00
_cell.angle_beta   90.00
_cell.angle_gamma   90.00
#
_symmetry.space_group_name_H-M   'P 1'
#
loop_
_entity.id
_entity.type
_entity.pdbx_description
1 polymer ?
#
loop_
_entity_poly.entity_id
_entity_poly.type
_entity_poly.pdbx_seq_one_letter_code
_entity_poly.pdbx_strand_id
1 'polypeptide(L)'
;MQLYVDPNGEIVKATLPKDIRKAGLFSTRMTALTAYLKARGHMSYSTLQSFFNDIMNLDISQGFLAKICTQKLSFVDGVDK
;
A
#
# COMPACT_ATOMS: atom_id res chain seq x y z
N MET A 1 7.90 -3.56 14.98
CA MET A 1 6.83 -4.48 15.40
C MET A 1 5.54 -3.68 15.37
N GLN A 2 4.45 -4.24 14.83
CA GLN A 2 3.18 -3.53 14.78
C GLN A 2 2.33 -3.98 15.98
N LEU A 3 1.83 -3.00 16.72
CA LEU A 3 0.95 -3.20 17.88
C LEU A 3 -0.49 -3.05 17.38
N TYR A 4 -1.37 -3.96 17.79
CA TYR A 4 -2.78 -3.93 17.43
C TYR A 4 -3.62 -3.98 18.70
N VAL A 5 -4.80 -3.37 18.64
CA VAL A 5 -5.79 -3.48 19.71
C VAL A 5 -6.67 -4.69 19.36
N ASP A 6 -6.74 -5.66 20.26
CA ASP A 6 -7.64 -6.80 20.09
C ASP A 6 -9.11 -6.39 20.32
N PRO A 7 -10.09 -7.26 20.04
CA PRO A 7 -11.51 -6.96 20.31
C PRO A 7 -11.84 -6.67 21.78
N ASN A 8 -10.94 -7.01 22.72
CA ASN A 8 -11.09 -6.78 24.15
C ASN A 8 -10.44 -5.46 24.61
N GLY A 9 -9.79 -4.72 23.70
CA GLY A 9 -9.11 -3.46 24.01
C GLY A 9 -7.64 -3.64 24.44
N GLU A 10 -7.09 -4.85 24.39
CA GLU A 10 -5.71 -5.12 24.79
C GLU A 10 -4.73 -4.91 23.63
N ILE A 11 -3.57 -4.32 23.94
CA ILE A 11 -2.52 -4.11 22.95
C ILE A 11 -1.75 -5.42 22.76
N VAL A 12 -2.00 -6.10 21.65
CA VAL A 12 -1.35 -7.36 21.29
C VAL A 12 -0.25 -7.16 20.25
N LYS A 13 0.85 -7.90 20.43
CA LYS A 13 1.91 -8.01 19.42
C LYS A 13 1.54 -9.11 18.42
N ALA A 14 0.86 -8.73 17.34
CA ALA A 14 0.59 -9.67 16.26
C ALA A 14 1.80 -9.77 15.32
N THR A 15 2.29 -11.00 15.12
CA THR A 15 3.36 -11.24 14.15
C THR A 15 2.71 -11.44 12.78
N LEU A 16 2.89 -10.47 11.88
CA LEU A 16 2.44 -10.64 10.50
C LEU A 16 3.13 -11.87 9.87
N PRO A 17 2.41 -12.78 9.21
CA PRO A 17 3.02 -13.87 8.45
C PRO A 17 4.13 -13.36 7.54
N LYS A 18 5.25 -14.09 7.48
CA LYS A 18 6.46 -13.65 6.77
C LYS A 18 6.19 -13.27 5.32
N ASP A 19 5.30 -14.00 4.66
CA ASP A 19 4.95 -13.80 3.26
C ASP A 19 4.17 -12.49 3.04
N ILE A 20 3.22 -12.18 3.93
CA ILE A 20 2.46 -10.91 3.92
C ILE A 20 3.40 -9.74 4.18
N ARG A 21 4.35 -9.92 5.12
CA ARG A 21 5.34 -8.89 5.44
C ARG A 21 6.30 -8.61 4.28
N LYS A 22 6.64 -9.65 3.50
CA LYS A 22 7.51 -9.56 2.32
C LYS A 22 6.79 -8.92 1.13
N ALA A 23 5.51 -9.25 0.92
CA ALA A 23 4.72 -8.69 -0.17
C ALA A 23 4.39 -7.21 0.03
N GLY A 24 4.07 -6.81 1.27
CA GLY A 24 3.66 -5.44 1.61
C GLY A 24 2.31 -5.04 0.98
N LEU A 25 1.70 -3.97 1.51
CA LEU A 25 0.41 -3.46 0.99
C LEU A 25 0.53 -2.97 -0.45
N PHE A 26 1.63 -2.28 -0.76
CA PHE A 26 1.97 -1.81 -2.09
C PHE A 26 2.88 -2.80 -2.81
N SER A 27 2.35 -4.01 -3.00
CA SER A 27 2.96 -5.01 -3.88
C SER A 27 2.93 -4.55 -5.34
N THR A 28 3.49 -5.36 -6.24
CA THR A 28 3.70 -5.03 -7.65
C THR A 28 2.43 -4.51 -8.35
N ARG A 29 1.29 -5.18 -8.16
CA ARG A 29 0.03 -4.82 -8.83
C ARG A 29 -0.56 -3.51 -8.32
N MET A 30 -0.53 -3.29 -7.00
CA MET A 30 -1.04 -2.05 -6.40
C MET A 30 -0.17 -0.85 -6.82
N THR A 31 1.14 -1.05 -6.86
CA THR A 31 2.07 -0.02 -7.35
C THR A 31 1.84 0.29 -8.82
N ALA A 32 1.66 -0.73 -9.67
CA ALA A 32 1.36 -0.54 -11.08
C ALA A 32 0.04 0.21 -11.31
N LEU A 33 -1.03 -0.14 -10.56
CA LEU A 33 -2.30 0.58 -10.58
C LEU A 33 -2.11 2.06 -10.21
N THR A 34 -1.39 2.33 -9.12
CA THR A 34 -1.13 3.68 -8.62
C THR A 34 -0.37 4.52 -9.64
N ALA A 35 0.67 3.94 -10.25
CA ALA A 35 1.45 4.59 -11.29
C ALA A 35 0.62 4.85 -12.55
N TYR A 36 -0.24 3.91 -12.95
CA TYR A 36 -1.14 4.08 -14.09
C TYR A 36 -2.13 5.23 -13.88
N LEU A 37 -2.79 5.26 -12.72
CA LEU A 37 -3.72 6.34 -12.34
C LEU A 37 -3.02 7.69 -12.32
N LYS A 38 -1.78 7.74 -11.80
CA LYS A 38 -0.97 8.96 -11.79
C LYS A 38 -0.59 9.42 -13.20
N ALA A 39 -0.02 8.53 -14.00
CA ALA A 39 0.58 8.86 -15.29
C ALA A 39 -0.46 8.99 -16.39
N ARG A 40 -1.29 7.97 -16.61
CA ARG A 40 -2.29 7.95 -17.67
C ARG A 40 -3.62 8.56 -17.27
N GLY A 41 -4.02 8.39 -16.01
CA GLY A 41 -5.20 9.05 -15.46
C GLY A 41 -4.97 10.53 -15.15
N HIS A 42 -3.73 11.02 -15.25
CA HIS A 42 -3.31 12.38 -14.87
C HIS A 42 -3.78 12.82 -13.48
N MET A 43 -4.02 11.85 -12.59
CA MET A 43 -4.57 12.14 -11.28
C MET A 43 -3.56 12.95 -10.46
N SER A 44 -4.06 13.95 -9.73
CA SER A 44 -3.26 14.63 -8.72
C SER A 44 -3.00 13.70 -7.53
N TYR A 45 -2.01 14.01 -6.68
CA TYR A 45 -1.78 13.18 -5.48
C TYR A 45 -2.92 13.27 -4.47
N SER A 46 -3.64 14.41 -4.40
CA SER A 46 -4.86 14.52 -3.60
C SER A 46 -5.99 13.66 -4.15
N THR A 47 -6.17 13.62 -5.47
CA THR A 47 -7.15 12.72 -6.11
C THR A 47 -6.83 11.26 -5.85
N LEU A 48 -5.55 10.86 -5.93
CA LEU A 48 -5.13 9.50 -5.58
C LEU A 48 -5.39 9.20 -4.11
N GLN A 49 -5.08 10.13 -3.21
CA GLN A 49 -5.37 9.98 -1.79
C GLN A 49 -6.88 9.77 -1.55
N SER A 50 -7.76 10.58 -2.18
CA SER A 50 -9.21 10.38 -2.11
C SER A 50 -9.63 9.04 -2.70
N PHE A 51 -9.08 8.62 -3.83
CA PHE A 51 -9.36 7.29 -4.41
C PHE A 51 -9.05 6.17 -3.41
N PHE A 52 -7.89 6.23 -2.75
CA PHE A 52 -7.52 5.22 -1.76
C PHE A 52 -8.40 5.29 -0.50
N ASN A 53 -8.76 6.49 -0.04
CA ASN A 53 -9.61 6.66 1.13
C ASN A 53 -11.05 6.22 0.85
N ASP A 54 -11.67 6.76 -0.20
CA ASP A 54 -13.10 6.63 -0.47
C ASP A 54 -13.48 5.27 -1.07
N ILE A 55 -12.63 4.72 -1.96
CA ILE A 55 -12.96 3.50 -2.71
C ILE A 55 -12.26 2.29 -2.10
N MET A 56 -10.99 2.44 -1.72
CA MET A 56 -10.19 1.32 -1.20
C MET A 56 -10.25 1.21 0.33
N ASN A 57 -10.85 2.19 1.02
CA ASN A 57 -10.87 2.29 2.48
C ASN A 57 -9.46 2.20 3.11
N LEU A 58 -8.48 2.82 2.45
CA LEU A 58 -7.08 2.87 2.86
C LEU A 58 -6.68 4.32 3.11
N ASP A 59 -6.36 4.65 4.36
CA ASP A 59 -5.80 5.95 4.71
C ASP A 59 -4.31 6.00 4.35
N ILE A 60 -4.00 6.77 3.30
CA ILE A 60 -2.67 6.85 2.72
C ILE A 60 -2.29 8.32 2.51
N SER A 61 -1.05 8.66 2.85
CA SER A 61 -0.53 10.01 2.65
C SER A 61 -0.09 10.26 1.20
N GLN A 62 -0.22 11.50 0.75
CA GLN A 62 0.28 11.93 -0.57
C GLN A 62 1.79 11.73 -0.73
N GLY A 63 2.57 11.95 0.34
CA GLY A 63 4.01 11.74 0.32
C GLY A 63 4.39 10.28 0.11
N PHE A 64 3.61 9.35 0.69
CA PHE A 64 3.80 7.92 0.44
C PHE A 64 3.47 7.54 -1.00
N LEU A 65 2.39 8.07 -1.57
CA LEU A 65 2.04 7.89 -2.99
C LEU A 65 3.13 8.44 -3.92
N ALA A 66 3.67 9.62 -3.62
CA ALA A 66 4.77 10.21 -4.37
C ALA A 66 6.02 9.31 -4.32
N LYS A 67 6.34 8.75 -3.15
CA LYS A 67 7.45 7.80 -3.00
C LYS A 67 7.25 6.56 -3.86
N ILE A 68 6.05 5.97 -3.86
CA ILE A 68 5.74 4.79 -4.68
C ILE A 68 5.87 5.09 -6.17
N CYS A 69 5.37 6.24 -6.62
CA CYS A 69 5.43 6.63 -8.03
C CYS A 69 6.84 6.98 -8.52
N THR A 70 7.77 7.34 -7.62
CA THR A 70 9.13 7.78 -7.96
C THR A 70 10.20 6.73 -7.67
N GLN A 71 9.91 5.77 -6.79
CA GLN A 71 10.85 4.72 -6.42
C GLN A 71 11.01 3.70 -7.55
N LYS A 72 12.24 3.22 -7.75
CA LYS A 72 12.50 2.10 -8.66
C LYS A 72 11.75 0.87 -8.15
N LEU A 73 10.91 0.30 -9.00
CA LEU A 73 10.32 -1.01 -8.78
C LEU A 73 11.44 -2.06 -8.74
N SER A 74 11.91 -2.40 -7.54
CA SER A 74 12.60 -3.65 -7.32
C SER A 74 11.52 -4.74 -7.35
N PHE A 75 11.48 -5.52 -8.45
CA PHE A 75 10.63 -6.70 -8.52
C PHE A 75 10.93 -7.59 -7.30
N VAL A 76 9.93 -7.82 -6.46
CA VAL A 76 9.99 -8.88 -5.46
C VAL A 76 9.38 -10.09 -6.16
N ASP A 77 10.25 -10.91 -6.75
CA ASP A 77 9.84 -12.16 -7.38
C ASP A 77 9.15 -13.07 -6.38
N GLY A 78 7.99 -13.60 -6.81
CA GLY A 78 7.38 -14.77 -6.19
C GLY A 78 5.90 -14.62 -5.87
N VAL A 79 5.04 -14.51 -6.88
CA VAL A 79 3.78 -15.28 -7.02
C VAL A 79 3.40 -15.26 -8.52
N ASP A 80 4.08 -16.07 -9.32
CA ASP A 80 3.60 -16.52 -10.63
C ASP A 80 4.22 -17.90 -10.89
N LYS A 81 3.67 -18.89 -10.16
CA LYS A 81 3.58 -20.31 -10.50
C LYS A 81 2.63 -20.99 -9.52
#